data_AF-A0A7C9U389-F1
#
_entry.id   AF-A0A7C9U389-F1
#
_cell.length_a   1.000
_cell.length_b   1.000
_cell.length_c   1.000
_cell.angle_alpha   90.00
_cell.angle_beta   90.00
_cell.angle_gamma   90.00
#
_symmetry.space_group_name_H-M   'P 1'
#
loop_
_entity.id
_entity.type
_entity.pdbx_description
1 polymer ?
#
loop_
_entity_poly.entity_id
_entity_poly.type
_entity_poly.pdbx_seq_one_letter_code
_entity_poly.pdbx_strand_id
1 'polypeptide(L)'
;MKPPAKSIDRDFIRQVCNLTAILAALGANTVTNIAPINGLTIGQISNTLFKDVLITPANYAFAIWGLIYLGLVALGVYQLLPAQRENQSLRQMGYLLVMSSLAQIAWVFVFLSRLFPLSLLMMLAIMLPLVAIYLRLDIGSRRSPRSEKWLVRIPLSIYLGWISVATIVNVAIVLYDAGWNGWGISPEVWTTIMMVAATAIAAIVGMQRNDLAFPLVIVWALVAIAVRHSNTLLISGSAGILAIALILLLLFKPLLR
;
A
#
# COMPACT_ATOMS: atom_id res chain seq x y z
N MET A 1 -35.40 -23.33 -33.04
CA MET A 1 -34.02 -22.83 -32.80
C MET A 1 -33.93 -22.41 -31.34
N LYS A 2 -33.10 -23.09 -30.53
CA LYS A 2 -32.77 -22.58 -29.17
C LYS A 2 -31.98 -21.27 -29.36
N PRO A 3 -32.32 -20.18 -28.65
CA PRO A 3 -31.47 -19.00 -28.66
C PRO A 3 -30.06 -19.40 -28.21
N PRO A 4 -28.99 -18.90 -28.84
CA PRO A 4 -27.63 -19.20 -28.39
C PRO A 4 -27.52 -18.78 -26.92
N ALA A 5 -27.07 -19.71 -26.08
CA ALA A 5 -26.79 -19.41 -24.68
C ALA A 5 -25.85 -18.21 -24.64
N LYS A 6 -26.29 -17.10 -24.03
CA LYS A 6 -25.47 -15.89 -23.84
C LYS A 6 -24.18 -16.32 -23.16
N SER A 7 -23.08 -16.40 -23.91
CA SER A 7 -21.77 -16.63 -23.31
C SER A 7 -21.51 -15.45 -22.38
N ILE A 8 -21.30 -15.75 -21.10
CA ILE A 8 -21.05 -14.70 -20.12
C ILE A 8 -19.73 -14.02 -20.51
N ASP A 9 -19.77 -12.70 -20.67
CA ASP A 9 -18.61 -11.91 -21.02
C ASP A 9 -17.55 -12.06 -19.92
N ARG A 10 -16.40 -12.67 -20.27
CA ARG A 10 -15.29 -12.93 -19.35
C ARG A 10 -14.73 -11.65 -18.75
N ASP A 11 -14.81 -10.52 -19.47
CA ASP A 11 -14.40 -9.23 -18.92
C ASP A 11 -15.34 -8.75 -17.84
N PHE A 12 -16.65 -8.85 -18.08
CA PHE A 12 -17.65 -8.47 -17.10
C PHE A 12 -17.50 -9.27 -15.80
N ILE A 13 -17.28 -10.59 -15.90
CA ILE A 13 -17.00 -11.44 -14.71
C ILE A 13 -15.79 -10.91 -13.95
N ARG A 14 -14.65 -10.68 -14.63
CA ARG A 14 -13.44 -10.16 -13.99
C ARG A 14 -13.69 -8.82 -13.27
N GLN A 15 -14.38 -7.89 -13.93
CA GLN A 15 -14.64 -6.56 -13.39
C GLN A 15 -15.53 -6.63 -12.15
N VAL A 16 -16.58 -7.47 -12.18
CA VAL A 16 -17.44 -7.72 -11.02
C VAL A 16 -16.64 -8.37 -9.90
N CYS A 17 -15.81 -9.38 -10.18
CA CYS A 17 -14.94 -10.00 -9.18
C CYS A 17 -14.00 -8.99 -8.52
N ASN A 18 -13.37 -8.11 -9.30
CA ASN A 18 -12.51 -7.04 -8.78
C ASN A 18 -13.28 -6.12 -7.83
N LEU A 19 -14.44 -5.59 -8.26
CA LEU A 19 -15.23 -4.69 -7.41
C LEU A 19 -15.71 -5.39 -6.14
N THR A 20 -16.25 -6.61 -6.26
CA THR A 20 -16.72 -7.38 -5.10
C THR A 20 -15.58 -7.66 -4.11
N ALA A 21 -14.39 -8.02 -4.60
CA ALA A 21 -13.24 -8.26 -3.73
C ALA A 21 -12.77 -6.98 -3.01
N ILE A 22 -12.78 -5.83 -3.69
CA ILE A 22 -12.48 -4.52 -3.09
C ILE A 22 -13.50 -4.17 -2.00
N LEU A 23 -14.79 -4.32 -2.28
CA LEU A 23 -15.86 -4.05 -1.31
C LEU A 23 -15.81 -4.99 -0.11
N ALA A 24 -15.49 -6.27 -0.34
CA ALA A 24 -15.28 -7.23 0.74
C ALA A 24 -14.07 -6.85 1.61
N ALA A 25 -12.96 -6.39 1.00
CA ALA A 25 -11.78 -5.94 1.74
C ALA A 25 -12.05 -4.67 2.55
N LEU A 26 -12.77 -3.70 1.98
CA LEU A 26 -13.23 -2.51 2.69
C LEU A 26 -14.16 -2.88 3.86
N GLY A 27 -15.10 -3.80 3.63
CA GLY A 27 -16.01 -4.30 4.65
C GLY A 27 -15.27 -4.96 5.81
N ALA A 28 -14.34 -5.88 5.53
CA ALA A 28 -13.52 -6.54 6.54
C ALA A 28 -12.69 -5.54 7.37
N ASN A 29 -12.06 -4.55 6.71
CA ASN A 29 -11.31 -3.50 7.39
C ASN A 29 -12.22 -2.61 8.25
N THR A 30 -13.40 -2.26 7.76
CA THR A 30 -14.37 -1.43 8.49
C THR A 30 -14.90 -2.16 9.72
N VAL A 31 -15.33 -3.41 9.57
CA VAL A 31 -15.86 -4.24 10.66
C VAL A 31 -14.81 -4.40 11.74
N THR A 32 -13.57 -4.70 11.39
CA THR A 32 -12.50 -4.91 12.38
C THR A 32 -12.00 -3.63 13.05
N ASN A 33 -12.25 -2.46 12.47
CA ASN A 33 -12.01 -1.18 13.14
C ASN A 33 -13.14 -0.79 14.11
N ILE A 34 -14.39 -1.18 13.83
CA ILE A 34 -15.55 -0.89 14.69
C ILE A 34 -15.69 -1.95 15.81
N ALA A 35 -15.53 -3.22 15.46
CA ALA A 35 -15.65 -4.38 16.33
C ALA A 35 -14.39 -5.24 16.22
N PRO A 36 -13.27 -4.81 16.85
CA PRO A 36 -12.00 -5.50 16.73
C PRO A 36 -12.03 -6.90 17.33
N ILE A 37 -11.49 -7.85 16.58
CA ILE A 37 -11.27 -9.22 17.04
C ILE A 37 -10.17 -9.16 18.10
N ASN A 38 -10.46 -9.72 19.28
CA ASN A 38 -9.60 -9.62 20.47
C ASN A 38 -9.46 -8.21 21.07
N GLY A 39 -10.44 -7.32 20.81
CA GLY A 39 -10.62 -6.07 21.55
C GLY A 39 -9.67 -4.92 21.19
N LEU A 40 -8.68 -5.13 20.32
CA LEU A 40 -7.76 -4.10 19.85
C LEU A 40 -7.76 -4.00 18.32
N THR A 41 -7.82 -2.79 17.80
CA THR A 41 -7.63 -2.52 16.37
C THR A 41 -6.16 -2.70 15.97
N ILE A 42 -5.89 -2.81 14.66
CA ILE A 42 -4.52 -2.86 14.12
C ILE A 42 -3.69 -1.68 14.64
N GLY A 43 -4.26 -0.47 14.58
CA GLY A 43 -3.61 0.73 15.11
C GLY A 43 -3.33 0.60 16.60
N GLN A 44 -4.28 0.15 17.41
CA GLN A 44 -4.06 -0.03 18.85
C GLN A 44 -2.97 -1.07 19.15
N ILE A 45 -2.93 -2.20 18.45
CA ILE A 45 -1.87 -3.21 18.56
C ILE A 45 -0.49 -2.57 18.31
N SER A 46 -0.35 -1.84 17.20
CA SER A 46 0.91 -1.18 16.84
C SER A 46 1.36 -0.11 17.85
N ASN A 47 0.44 0.49 18.61
CA ASN A 47 0.77 1.54 19.58
C ASN A 47 0.89 1.07 21.03
N THR A 48 0.42 -0.14 21.33
CA THR A 48 0.45 -0.69 22.69
C THR A 48 1.52 -1.77 22.79
N LEU A 49 1.36 -2.84 22.02
CA LEU A 49 2.25 -4.00 22.04
C LEU A 49 3.58 -3.72 21.33
N PHE A 50 3.54 -2.92 20.27
CA PHE A 50 4.70 -2.59 19.44
C PHE A 50 5.12 -1.13 19.55
N LYS A 51 4.88 -0.51 20.72
CA LYS A 51 5.27 0.88 20.98
C LYS A 51 6.77 1.12 20.76
N ASP A 52 7.58 0.10 21.00
CA ASP A 52 9.04 0.11 20.89
C ASP A 52 9.53 -0.19 19.46
N VAL A 53 8.61 -0.51 18.53
CA VAL A 53 8.89 -0.59 17.09
C VAL A 53 8.82 0.83 16.49
N LEU A 54 9.93 1.56 16.59
CA LEU A 54 10.00 3.01 16.32
C LEU A 54 9.79 3.41 14.85
N ILE A 55 9.81 2.45 13.90
CA ILE A 55 9.46 2.71 12.49
C ILE A 55 7.94 2.84 12.27
N THR A 56 7.12 2.46 13.26
CA THR A 56 5.67 2.58 13.18
C THR A 56 5.28 4.07 13.11
N PRO A 57 4.52 4.53 12.11
CA PRO A 57 4.14 5.94 12.01
C PRO A 57 3.11 6.34 13.08
N ALA A 58 2.85 7.65 13.20
CA ALA A 58 1.75 8.18 14.00
C ALA A 58 0.37 7.67 13.52
N ASN A 59 -0.62 7.63 14.42
CA ASN A 59 -1.94 7.03 14.18
C ASN A 59 -2.67 7.61 12.97
N TYR A 60 -2.55 8.91 12.74
CA TYR A 60 -3.20 9.57 11.63
C TYR A 60 -2.70 9.03 10.27
N ALA A 61 -1.50 8.44 10.21
CA ALA A 61 -0.96 7.88 8.96
C ALA A 61 -1.87 6.81 8.37
N PHE A 62 -2.54 6.03 9.23
CA PHE A 62 -3.47 4.98 8.82
C PHE A 62 -4.75 5.54 8.16
N ALA A 63 -5.03 6.84 8.24
CA ALA A 63 -6.12 7.47 7.50
C ALA A 63 -5.94 7.34 5.97
N ILE A 64 -4.72 7.08 5.49
CA ILE A 64 -4.45 6.78 4.08
C ILE A 64 -5.25 5.57 3.56
N TRP A 65 -5.67 4.64 4.42
CA TRP A 65 -6.55 3.54 4.03
C TRP A 65 -7.88 4.04 3.48
N GLY A 66 -8.43 5.14 4.01
CA GLY A 66 -9.62 5.78 3.45
C GLY A 66 -9.40 6.25 2.01
N LEU A 67 -8.24 6.87 1.74
CA LEU A 67 -7.86 7.29 0.39
C LEU A 67 -7.64 6.11 -0.56
N ILE A 68 -6.99 5.04 -0.07
CA ILE A 68 -6.78 3.80 -0.83
C ILE A 68 -8.11 3.17 -1.21
N TYR A 69 -9.01 2.93 -0.25
CA TYR A 69 -10.29 2.30 -0.55
C TYR A 69 -11.18 3.18 -1.43
N LEU A 70 -11.18 4.50 -1.24
CA LEU A 70 -11.88 5.42 -2.14
C LEU A 70 -11.37 5.28 -3.58
N GLY A 71 -10.05 5.26 -3.76
CA GLY A 71 -9.42 5.08 -5.07
C GLY A 71 -9.71 3.71 -5.67
N LEU A 72 -9.67 2.63 -4.88
CA LEU A 72 -9.96 1.27 -5.34
C LEU A 72 -11.44 1.08 -5.72
N VAL A 73 -12.37 1.67 -4.97
CA VAL A 73 -13.80 1.66 -5.32
C VAL A 73 -14.02 2.45 -6.61
N ALA A 74 -13.42 3.64 -6.74
CA ALA A 74 -13.49 4.42 -7.97
C ALA A 74 -12.93 3.65 -9.18
N LEU A 75 -11.82 2.93 -8.99
CA LEU A 75 -11.25 2.01 -9.98
C LEU A 75 -12.23 0.89 -10.35
N GLY A 76 -12.85 0.24 -9.37
CA GLY A 76 -13.81 -0.84 -9.58
C GLY A 76 -15.05 -0.38 -10.34
N VAL A 77 -15.58 0.80 -10.01
CA VAL A 77 -16.70 1.42 -10.74
C VAL A 77 -16.29 1.83 -12.15
N TYR A 78 -15.10 2.43 -12.31
CA TYR A 78 -14.57 2.82 -13.62
C TYR A 78 -14.46 1.62 -14.57
N GLN A 79 -14.03 0.47 -14.07
CA GLN A 79 -13.96 -0.77 -14.87
C GLN A 79 -15.32 -1.21 -15.42
N LEU A 80 -16.41 -1.00 -14.67
CA LEU A 80 -17.75 -1.45 -15.05
C LEU A 80 -18.45 -0.53 -16.07
N LEU A 81 -17.91 0.66 -16.33
CA LEU A 81 -18.50 1.58 -17.30
C LEU A 81 -18.54 0.93 -18.70
N PRO A 82 -19.62 1.12 -19.48
CA PRO A 82 -19.76 0.52 -20.82
C PRO A 82 -18.57 0.81 -21.74
N ALA A 83 -18.01 2.02 -21.66
CA ALA A 83 -16.86 2.46 -22.43
C ALA A 83 -15.54 1.74 -22.07
N GLN A 84 -15.50 1.00 -20.96
CA GLN A 84 -14.30 0.36 -20.41
C GLN A 84 -14.32 -1.16 -20.48
N ARG A 85 -15.41 -1.78 -20.98
CA ARG A 85 -15.55 -3.25 -21.09
C ARG A 85 -14.38 -3.91 -21.81
N GLU A 86 -13.95 -3.32 -22.92
CA GLU A 86 -12.89 -3.87 -23.76
C GLU A 86 -11.51 -3.21 -23.53
N ASN A 87 -11.36 -2.41 -22.47
CA ASN A 87 -10.12 -1.70 -22.21
C ASN A 87 -8.98 -2.69 -21.90
N GLN A 88 -8.00 -2.78 -22.81
CA GLN A 88 -6.87 -3.70 -22.71
C GLN A 88 -6.02 -3.49 -21.45
N SER A 89 -5.84 -2.25 -20.99
CA SER A 89 -5.11 -1.97 -19.75
C SER A 89 -5.83 -2.57 -18.54
N LEU A 90 -7.16 -2.49 -18.50
CA LEU A 90 -7.94 -3.13 -17.43
C LEU A 90 -7.90 -4.67 -17.52
N ARG A 91 -7.84 -5.22 -18.74
CA ARG A 91 -7.63 -6.67 -18.95
C ARG A 91 -6.29 -7.16 -18.41
N GLN A 92 -5.21 -6.36 -18.56
CA GLN A 92 -3.86 -6.72 -18.09
C GLN A 92 -3.75 -6.91 -16.57
N MET A 93 -4.58 -6.21 -15.80
CA MET A 93 -4.67 -6.43 -14.35
C MET A 93 -5.19 -7.82 -13.99
N GLY A 94 -6.03 -8.41 -14.85
CA GLY A 94 -6.60 -9.73 -14.61
C GLY A 94 -7.30 -9.82 -13.25
N TYR A 95 -7.05 -10.93 -12.55
CA TYR A 95 -7.53 -11.18 -11.19
C TYR A 95 -6.48 -10.84 -10.12
N LEU A 96 -5.39 -10.15 -10.48
CA LEU A 96 -4.33 -9.77 -9.53
C LEU A 96 -4.91 -8.91 -8.39
N LEU A 97 -5.86 -8.02 -8.69
CA LEU A 97 -6.49 -7.18 -7.69
C LEU A 97 -7.43 -7.97 -6.76
N VAL A 98 -8.09 -9.01 -7.26
CA VAL A 98 -8.82 -9.98 -6.42
C VAL A 98 -7.86 -10.65 -5.45
N MET A 99 -6.74 -11.18 -5.94
CA MET A 99 -5.75 -11.84 -5.07
C MET A 99 -5.22 -10.89 -3.99
N SER A 100 -4.86 -9.65 -4.36
CA SER A 100 -4.43 -8.63 -3.41
C SER A 100 -5.52 -8.30 -2.37
N SER A 101 -6.78 -8.21 -2.79
CA SER A 101 -7.91 -7.90 -1.89
C SER A 101 -8.22 -9.06 -0.94
N LEU A 102 -8.17 -10.31 -1.41
CA LEU A 102 -8.35 -11.49 -0.55
C LEU A 102 -7.19 -11.65 0.44
N ALA A 103 -5.95 -11.42 -0.02
CA ALA A 103 -4.79 -11.39 0.86
C ALA A 103 -4.88 -10.26 1.90
N GLN A 104 -5.44 -9.09 1.53
CA GLN A 104 -5.70 -7.99 2.47
C GLN A 104 -6.71 -8.38 3.55
N ILE A 105 -7.80 -9.05 3.17
CA ILE A 105 -8.78 -9.59 4.13
C ILE A 105 -8.07 -10.56 5.08
N ALA A 106 -7.36 -11.55 4.54
CA ALA A 106 -6.66 -12.55 5.34
C ALA A 106 -5.63 -11.91 6.28
N TRP A 107 -4.85 -10.95 5.78
CA TRP A 107 -3.86 -10.21 6.57
C TRP A 107 -4.47 -9.56 7.80
N VAL A 108 -5.63 -8.88 7.66
CA VAL A 108 -6.34 -8.24 8.78
C VAL A 108 -6.64 -9.26 9.89
N PHE A 109 -7.24 -10.40 9.54
CA PHE A 109 -7.59 -11.43 10.54
C PHE A 109 -6.36 -12.08 11.17
N VAL A 110 -5.34 -12.38 10.37
CA VAL A 110 -4.08 -12.98 10.83
C VAL A 110 -3.34 -12.04 11.79
N PHE A 111 -3.26 -10.75 11.47
CA PHE A 111 -2.63 -9.74 12.31
C PHE A 111 -3.39 -9.55 13.63
N LEU A 112 -4.72 -9.45 13.59
CA LEU A 112 -5.56 -9.34 14.80
C LEU A 112 -5.53 -10.60 15.68
N SER A 113 -5.25 -11.75 15.07
CA SER A 113 -5.00 -13.01 15.77
C SER A 113 -3.57 -13.13 16.30
N ARG A 114 -2.74 -12.08 16.15
CA ARG A 114 -1.35 -12.01 16.65
C ARG A 114 -0.41 -13.04 16.02
N LEU A 115 -0.74 -13.53 14.83
CA LEU A 115 0.10 -14.46 14.07
C LEU A 115 1.06 -13.67 13.18
N PHE A 116 1.98 -12.91 13.78
CA PHE A 116 2.80 -11.92 13.06
C PHE A 116 3.68 -12.50 11.95
N PRO A 117 4.35 -13.67 12.10
CA PRO A 117 5.11 -14.27 10.99
C PRO A 117 4.22 -14.58 9.79
N LEU A 118 3.00 -15.10 10.04
CA LEU A 118 2.02 -15.36 8.99
C LEU A 118 1.47 -14.05 8.40
N SER A 119 1.35 -12.99 9.20
CA SER A 119 0.94 -11.67 8.70
C SER A 119 1.96 -11.12 7.71
N LEU A 120 3.26 -11.34 7.93
CA LEU A 120 4.28 -10.95 6.95
C LEU A 120 4.12 -11.72 5.62
N LEU A 121 3.80 -13.02 5.67
CA LEU A 121 3.50 -13.78 4.45
C LEU A 121 2.28 -13.23 3.71
N MET A 122 1.21 -12.88 4.43
CA MET A 122 0.03 -12.24 3.85
C MET A 122 0.35 -10.85 3.28
N MET A 123 1.23 -10.09 3.93
CA MET A 123 1.71 -8.79 3.44
C MET A 123 2.40 -8.92 2.07
N LEU A 124 3.27 -9.91 1.91
CA LEU A 124 3.89 -10.21 0.62
C LEU A 124 2.86 -10.69 -0.41
N ALA A 125 1.86 -11.47 0.01
CA ALA A 125 0.76 -11.90 -0.87
C ALA A 125 -0.13 -10.73 -1.35
N ILE A 126 -0.18 -9.62 -0.61
CA ILE A 126 -0.80 -8.36 -1.07
C ILE A 126 0.14 -7.64 -2.05
N MET A 127 1.42 -7.54 -1.71
CA MET A 127 2.40 -6.73 -2.43
C MET A 127 2.74 -7.28 -3.82
N LEU A 128 2.95 -8.60 -3.96
CA LEU A 128 3.38 -9.22 -5.22
C LEU A 128 2.38 -8.99 -6.38
N PRO A 129 1.05 -9.20 -6.19
CA PRO A 129 0.07 -8.84 -7.22
C PRO A 129 0.07 -7.35 -7.57
N LEU A 130 0.26 -6.45 -6.60
CA LEU A 130 0.31 -5.01 -6.84
C LEU A 130 1.54 -4.60 -7.65
N VAL A 131 2.71 -5.17 -7.35
CA VAL A 131 3.92 -4.98 -8.17
C VAL A 131 3.70 -5.50 -9.59
N ALA A 132 3.09 -6.68 -9.72
CA ALA A 132 2.77 -7.24 -11.03
C ALA A 132 1.80 -6.33 -11.82
N ILE A 133 0.77 -5.78 -11.18
CA ILE A 133 -0.13 -4.79 -11.80
C ILE A 133 0.65 -3.54 -12.22
N TYR A 134 1.48 -3.00 -11.33
CA TYR A 134 2.25 -1.78 -11.56
C TYR A 134 3.17 -1.91 -12.78
N LEU A 135 3.85 -3.05 -12.91
CA LEU A 135 4.73 -3.35 -14.04
C LEU A 135 3.94 -3.62 -15.32
N ARG A 136 2.84 -4.39 -15.26
CA ARG A 136 2.01 -4.70 -16.44
C ARG A 136 1.35 -3.46 -17.05
N LEU A 137 0.88 -2.54 -16.21
CA LEU A 137 0.30 -1.27 -16.64
C LEU A 137 1.35 -0.22 -17.04
N ASP A 138 2.62 -0.52 -16.78
CA ASP A 138 3.76 0.36 -17.02
C ASP A 138 3.53 1.75 -16.41
N ILE A 139 3.12 1.77 -15.14
CA ILE A 139 2.73 2.99 -14.42
C ILE A 139 3.91 3.98 -14.40
N GLY A 140 3.62 5.24 -14.72
CA GLY A 140 4.60 6.32 -14.81
C GLY A 140 5.48 6.31 -16.08
N SER A 141 5.49 5.24 -16.88
CA SER A 141 6.28 5.17 -18.12
C SER A 141 5.40 5.29 -19.36
N ARG A 142 4.30 4.55 -19.42
CA ARG A 142 3.33 4.63 -20.53
C ARG A 142 2.34 5.78 -20.34
N ARG A 143 2.11 6.56 -21.41
CA ARG A 143 1.04 7.57 -21.43
C ARG A 143 -0.33 6.90 -21.36
N SER A 144 -1.25 7.51 -20.62
CA SER A 144 -2.65 7.05 -20.48
C SER A 144 -3.62 8.22 -20.52
N PRO A 145 -4.89 7.98 -20.89
CA PRO A 145 -5.94 8.97 -20.76
C PRO A 145 -6.04 9.50 -19.32
N ARG A 146 -6.49 10.76 -19.17
CA ARG A 146 -6.62 11.39 -17.84
C ARG A 146 -7.51 10.57 -16.90
N SER A 147 -8.60 10.00 -17.41
CA SER A 147 -9.51 9.15 -16.63
C SER A 147 -8.80 7.93 -16.05
N GLU A 148 -8.05 7.18 -16.86
CA GLU A 148 -7.29 6.01 -16.41
C GLU A 148 -6.16 6.40 -15.43
N LYS A 149 -5.50 7.54 -15.67
CA LYS A 149 -4.47 8.04 -14.77
C LYS A 149 -5.03 8.27 -13.35
N TRP A 150 -6.16 8.97 -13.23
CA TRP A 150 -6.75 9.34 -11.94
C TRP A 150 -7.56 8.23 -11.28
N LEU A 151 -8.25 7.40 -12.05
CA LEU A 151 -9.15 6.38 -11.52
C LEU A 151 -8.52 4.99 -11.43
N VAL A 152 -7.36 4.76 -12.04
CA VAL A 152 -6.70 3.45 -12.05
C VAL A 152 -5.27 3.55 -11.53
N ARG A 153 -4.41 4.30 -12.24
CA ARG A 153 -2.96 4.27 -12.00
C ARG A 153 -2.57 4.91 -10.68
N ILE A 154 -3.12 6.09 -10.37
CA ILE A 154 -2.84 6.80 -9.10
C ILE A 154 -3.33 5.97 -7.90
N PRO A 155 -4.58 5.47 -7.84
CA PRO A 155 -5.04 4.59 -6.76
C PRO A 155 -4.14 3.37 -6.52
N LEU A 156 -3.74 2.67 -7.58
CA LEU A 156 -2.86 1.51 -7.48
C LEU A 156 -1.46 1.89 -6.99
N SER A 157 -0.95 3.04 -7.43
CA SER A 157 0.33 3.57 -6.99
C SER A 157 0.33 3.96 -5.50
N ILE A 158 -0.73 4.62 -5.03
CA ILE A 158 -0.92 4.94 -3.61
C ILE A 158 -0.97 3.64 -2.80
N TYR A 159 -1.74 2.64 -3.27
CA TYR A 159 -1.88 1.37 -2.58
C TYR A 159 -0.55 0.63 -2.48
N LEU A 160 0.19 0.52 -3.60
CA LEU A 160 1.51 -0.11 -3.61
C LEU A 160 2.52 0.64 -2.73
N GLY A 161 2.51 1.97 -2.74
CA GLY A 161 3.37 2.79 -1.88
C GLY A 161 3.11 2.52 -0.40
N TRP A 162 1.83 2.46 -0.01
CA TRP A 162 1.47 2.19 1.38
C TRP A 162 1.79 0.76 1.81
N ILE A 163 1.54 -0.23 0.96
CA ILE A 163 1.92 -1.63 1.23
C ILE A 163 3.44 -1.78 1.35
N SER A 164 4.23 -0.98 0.64
CA SER A 164 5.69 -0.96 0.80
C SER A 164 6.10 -0.50 2.21
N VAL A 165 5.50 0.59 2.71
CA VAL A 165 5.69 1.06 4.09
C VAL A 165 5.21 0.02 5.10
N ALA A 166 4.01 -0.52 4.91
CA ALA A 166 3.41 -1.51 5.79
C ALA A 166 4.25 -2.79 5.85
N THR A 167 4.89 -3.19 4.75
CA THR A 167 5.81 -4.33 4.72
C THR A 167 7.02 -4.09 5.62
N ILE A 168 7.65 -2.92 5.54
CA ILE A 168 8.80 -2.57 6.39
C ILE A 168 8.39 -2.60 7.87
N VAL A 169 7.26 -1.99 8.22
CA VAL A 169 6.72 -2.01 9.59
C VAL A 169 6.40 -3.45 10.03
N ASN A 170 5.79 -4.27 9.17
CA ASN A 170 5.43 -5.64 9.53
C ASN A 170 6.68 -6.52 9.73
N VAL A 171 7.74 -6.34 8.95
CA VAL A 171 9.04 -7.00 9.19
C VAL A 171 9.59 -6.61 10.57
N ALA A 172 9.59 -5.31 10.89
CA ALA A 172 10.07 -4.84 12.19
C ALA A 172 9.25 -5.41 13.37
N ILE A 173 7.92 -5.52 13.20
CA ILE A 173 7.03 -6.17 14.17
C ILE A 173 7.39 -7.65 14.37
N VAL A 174 7.62 -8.40 13.28
CA VAL A 174 7.98 -9.82 13.37
C VAL A 174 9.34 -10.02 14.03
N LEU A 175 10.32 -9.18 13.71
CA LEU A 175 11.64 -9.25 14.32
C LEU A 175 11.58 -8.91 15.82
N TYR A 176 10.79 -7.90 16.19
CA TYR A 176 10.56 -7.52 17.58
C TYR A 176 9.87 -8.64 18.37
N ASP A 177 8.79 -9.22 17.82
CA ASP A 177 8.04 -10.32 18.42
C ASP A 177 8.92 -11.58 18.61
N ALA A 178 9.84 -11.84 17.68
CA ALA A 178 10.82 -12.92 17.78
C ALA A 178 11.96 -12.65 18.78
N GLY A 179 11.98 -11.49 19.46
CA GLY A 179 13.04 -11.13 20.40
C GLY A 179 14.39 -10.85 19.75
N TRP A 180 14.42 -10.44 18.48
CA TRP A 180 15.66 -10.12 17.78
C TRP A 180 16.38 -8.94 18.44
N ASN A 181 17.66 -9.13 18.76
CA ASN A 181 18.47 -8.17 19.52
C ASN A 181 19.11 -7.06 18.67
N GLY A 182 18.75 -6.95 17.39
CA GLY A 182 19.25 -5.90 16.50
C GLY A 182 20.76 -5.94 16.24
N TRP A 183 21.44 -7.05 16.56
CA TRP A 183 22.91 -7.18 16.51
C TRP A 183 23.66 -6.10 17.33
N GLY A 184 23.04 -5.61 18.41
CA GLY A 184 23.62 -4.55 19.24
C GLY A 184 23.50 -3.14 18.66
N ILE A 185 22.88 -2.98 17.50
CA ILE A 185 22.53 -1.67 16.92
C ILE A 185 21.27 -1.14 17.61
N SER A 186 21.25 0.15 17.96
CA SER A 186 20.12 0.73 18.66
C SER A 186 18.84 0.78 17.79
N PRO A 187 17.64 0.72 18.41
CA PRO A 187 16.37 0.82 17.68
C PRO A 187 16.23 2.08 16.82
N GLU A 188 16.79 3.21 17.27
CA GLU A 188 16.77 4.49 16.53
C GLU A 188 17.63 4.42 15.26
N VAL A 189 18.79 3.77 15.34
CA VAL A 189 19.65 3.56 14.16
C VAL A 189 19.00 2.60 13.19
N TRP A 190 18.42 1.50 13.65
CA TRP A 190 17.64 0.58 12.79
C TRP A 190 16.46 1.28 12.10
N THR A 191 15.75 2.14 12.83
CA THR A 191 14.66 2.95 12.28
C THR A 191 15.16 3.88 11.18
N THR A 192 16.30 4.54 11.41
CA THR A 192 16.94 5.40 10.40
C THR A 192 17.35 4.60 9.16
N ILE A 193 17.96 3.43 9.31
CA ILE A 193 18.33 2.53 8.21
C ILE A 193 17.08 2.14 7.38
N MET A 194 16.00 1.75 8.05
CA MET A 194 14.74 1.39 7.37
C MET A 194 14.11 2.58 6.63
N MET A 195 14.14 3.79 7.20
CA MET A 195 13.68 5.00 6.52
C MET A 195 14.54 5.34 5.29
N VAL A 196 15.86 5.18 5.38
CA VAL A 196 16.78 5.34 4.23
C VAL A 196 16.45 4.34 3.14
N ALA A 197 16.25 3.06 3.49
CA ALA A 197 15.88 2.02 2.52
C ALA A 197 14.55 2.32 1.84
N ALA A 198 13.51 2.71 2.60
CA ALA A 198 12.22 3.12 2.05
C ALA A 198 12.34 4.31 1.09
N THR A 199 13.12 5.32 1.49
CA THR A 199 13.37 6.53 0.69
C THR A 199 14.16 6.20 -0.58
N ALA A 200 15.15 5.31 -0.51
CA ALA A 200 15.91 4.86 -1.67
C ALA A 200 15.00 4.15 -2.69
N ILE A 201 14.12 3.26 -2.24
CA ILE A 201 13.11 2.62 -3.11
C ILE A 201 12.21 3.69 -3.75
N ALA A 202 11.73 4.66 -2.96
CA ALA A 202 10.92 5.77 -3.44
C ALA A 202 11.63 6.62 -4.49
N ALA A 203 12.91 6.92 -4.26
CA ALA A 203 13.74 7.68 -5.18
C ALA A 203 13.97 6.90 -6.49
N ILE A 204 14.28 5.61 -6.42
CA ILE A 204 14.44 4.75 -7.60
C ILE A 204 13.16 4.74 -8.43
N VAL A 205 12.00 4.49 -7.80
CA VAL A 205 10.69 4.51 -8.48
C VAL A 205 10.43 5.90 -9.07
N GLY A 206 10.62 6.95 -8.28
CA GLY A 206 10.42 8.35 -8.68
C GLY A 206 11.34 8.81 -9.80
N MET A 207 12.57 8.29 -9.91
CA MET A 207 13.51 8.61 -10.99
C MET A 207 13.18 7.82 -12.27
N GLN A 208 12.99 6.50 -12.14
CA GLN A 208 12.76 5.60 -13.28
C GLN A 208 11.36 5.79 -13.90
N ARG A 209 10.37 6.18 -13.10
CA ARG A 209 8.96 6.30 -13.50
C ARG A 209 8.48 7.74 -13.29
N ASN A 210 7.62 8.28 -14.15
CA ASN A 210 6.97 9.58 -13.90
C ASN A 210 5.73 9.41 -13.00
N ASP A 211 5.91 8.65 -11.92
CA ASP A 211 4.89 8.41 -10.92
C ASP A 211 5.21 9.20 -9.64
N LEU A 212 4.32 10.14 -9.30
CA LEU A 212 4.44 10.95 -8.10
C LEU A 212 3.68 10.35 -6.92
N ALA A 213 2.68 9.50 -7.17
CA ALA A 213 1.81 9.01 -6.12
C ALA A 213 2.57 8.07 -5.17
N PHE A 214 3.34 7.13 -5.70
CA PHE A 214 4.13 6.19 -4.88
C PHE A 214 5.13 6.91 -3.96
N PRO A 215 6.03 7.80 -4.47
CA PRO A 215 6.95 8.52 -3.60
C PRO A 215 6.26 9.41 -2.56
N LEU A 216 5.14 10.06 -2.91
CA LEU A 216 4.39 10.90 -1.97
C LEU A 216 3.78 10.11 -0.81
N VAL A 217 3.45 8.83 -1.00
CA VAL A 217 3.06 7.96 0.12
C VAL A 217 4.22 7.69 1.07
N ILE A 218 5.44 7.57 0.54
CA ILE A 218 6.63 7.41 1.39
C ILE A 218 6.90 8.71 2.16
N VAL A 219 6.76 9.88 1.52
CA VAL A 219 6.81 11.19 2.21
C VAL A 219 5.76 11.25 3.33
N TRP A 220 4.51 10.86 3.07
CA TRP A 220 3.45 10.80 4.07
C TRP A 220 3.84 9.94 5.29
N ALA A 221 4.41 8.77 5.05
CA ALA A 221 4.87 7.89 6.12
C ALA A 221 6.05 8.48 6.91
N LEU A 222 7.05 9.05 6.23
CA LEU A 222 8.20 9.71 6.87
C LEU A 222 7.75 10.87 7.76
N VAL A 223 6.83 11.71 7.29
CA VAL A 223 6.26 12.80 8.10
C VAL A 223 5.56 12.24 9.34
N ALA A 224 4.78 11.16 9.20
CA ALA A 224 4.11 10.55 10.34
C ALA A 224 5.06 9.88 11.34
N ILE A 225 6.19 9.33 10.90
CA ILE A 225 7.24 8.83 11.79
C ILE A 225 7.91 10.01 12.52
N ALA A 226 8.19 11.11 11.82
CA ALA A 226 8.77 12.31 12.40
C ALA A 226 7.87 12.93 13.48
N VAL A 227 6.56 12.99 13.22
CA VAL A 227 5.57 13.51 14.18
C VAL A 227 5.47 12.61 15.41
N ARG A 228 5.47 11.28 15.24
CA ARG A 228 5.42 10.34 16.36
C ARG A 228 6.64 10.45 17.27
N HIS A 229 7.81 10.63 16.68
CA HIS A 229 9.10 10.65 17.37
C HIS A 229 9.73 12.05 17.43
N SER A 230 8.90 13.08 17.60
CA SER A 230 9.33 14.50 17.64
C SER A 230 10.39 14.79 18.70
N ASN A 231 10.36 14.07 19.82
CA ASN A 231 11.34 14.18 20.91
C ASN A 231 12.64 13.40 20.67
N THR A 232 12.73 12.59 19.61
CA THR A 232 13.92 11.80 19.27
C THR A 232 14.57 12.38 18.01
N LEU A 233 15.50 13.32 18.19
CA LEU A 233 16.09 14.10 17.09
C LEU A 233 16.67 13.24 15.96
N LEU A 234 17.28 12.09 16.29
CA LEU A 234 17.82 11.18 15.27
C LEU A 234 16.74 10.69 14.31
N ILE A 235 15.56 10.33 14.84
CA ILE A 235 14.44 9.83 14.04
C ILE A 235 13.71 10.99 13.36
N SER A 236 13.28 12.00 14.10
CA SER A 236 12.50 13.11 13.53
C SER A 236 13.30 13.95 12.54
N GLY A 237 14.56 14.23 12.85
CA GLY A 237 15.48 14.96 11.98
C GLY A 237 15.79 14.20 10.68
N SER A 238 16.14 12.92 10.78
CA SER A 238 16.42 12.11 9.58
C SER A 238 15.17 11.91 8.72
N ALA A 239 14.01 11.65 9.32
CA ALA A 239 12.74 11.54 8.61
C ALA A 239 12.38 12.82 7.84
N GLY A 240 12.55 14.00 8.49
CA GLY A 240 12.34 15.29 7.86
C GLY A 240 13.30 15.56 6.69
N ILE A 241 14.59 15.29 6.88
CA ILE A 241 15.61 15.43 5.83
C ILE A 241 15.28 14.52 4.64
N LEU A 242 14.96 13.25 4.88
CA LEU A 242 14.62 12.27 3.84
C LEU A 242 13.36 12.68 3.08
N ALA A 243 12.33 13.17 3.78
CA ALA A 243 11.09 13.65 3.16
C ALA A 243 11.36 14.86 2.25
N ILE A 244 12.12 15.86 2.74
CA ILE A 244 12.48 17.04 1.95
C ILE A 244 13.33 16.64 0.74
N ALA A 245 14.37 15.81 0.94
CA ALA A 245 15.24 15.35 -0.14
C ALA A 245 14.43 14.63 -1.24
N LEU A 246 13.46 13.79 -0.86
CA LEU A 246 12.59 13.11 -1.80
C LEU A 246 11.69 14.10 -2.56
N ILE A 247 11.10 15.10 -1.89
CA ILE A 247 10.31 16.15 -2.55
C ILE A 247 11.17 16.94 -3.55
N LEU A 248 12.36 17.38 -3.13
CA LEU A 248 13.28 18.12 -4.00
C LEU A 248 13.68 17.29 -5.22
N LEU A 249 14.00 16.00 -5.03
CA LEU A 249 14.29 15.08 -6.11
C LEU A 249 13.13 15.03 -7.12
N LEU A 250 11.88 14.96 -6.67
CA LEU A 250 10.71 14.92 -7.55
C LEU A 250 10.47 16.24 -8.29
N LEU A 251 10.72 17.38 -7.64
CA LEU A 251 10.57 18.73 -8.22
C LEU A 251 11.66 19.04 -9.25
N PHE A 252 12.92 18.67 -8.97
CA PHE A 252 14.06 18.94 -9.84
C PHE A 252 14.29 17.85 -10.88
N LYS A 253 13.62 16.69 -10.79
CA LYS A 253 13.68 15.64 -11.80
C LYS A 253 13.52 16.13 -13.26
N PRO A 254 12.59 17.04 -13.60
CA PRO A 254 12.45 17.55 -14.96
C PRO A 254 13.68 18.29 -15.49
N LEU A 255 14.52 18.82 -14.61
CA LEU A 255 15.76 19.53 -14.95
C LEU A 255 16.97 18.58 -15.10
N LEU A 256 16.84 17.33 -14.66
CA LEU A 256 17.87 16.28 -14.77
C LEU A 256 17.72 15.45 -16.07
N ARG A 257 16.78 15.80 -16.95
CA ARG A 257 16.52 15.15 -18.24
C ARG A 257 16.81 16.10 -19.38
#